data_AF-A0AA88KMR6-F1
#
_entry.id   AF-A0AA88KMR6-F1
#
_cell.length_a   1.000
_cell.length_b   1.000
_cell.length_c   1.000
_cell.angle_alpha   90.00
_cell.angle_beta   90.00
_cell.angle_gamma   90.00
#
_symmetry.space_group_name_H-M   'P 1'
#
loop_
_entity.id
_entity.type
_entity.pdbx_description
1 polymer ?
#
loop_
_entity_poly.entity_id
_entity_poly.type
_entity_poly.pdbx_seq_one_letter_code
_entity_poly.pdbx_strand_id
1 'polypeptide(L)'
;MWLLRSLSSGNNNKQGGGGTSVSVQNETTTTTNPYTSTTQSSPSSNHSTSERKSKNSVLEFHGSDKQEIDTLMQELSSKSMSSPLIRALISLYSKNNGFINAVEQDQKSDNKKLAQLETQFVDLMKERKILLNAHPELMEQYSVAKSTQMSTEEDDGEDMYAYIQKKNLIDQELKKVQSHIKASKTTYCHYFCDGELEFMKQNMNSKDTCKYYTITYNPTFDPFTCPGEFFHFRLAETFINRASGNQYTLREVTYVCNPFNLKRFNERKRELAKKHGFLLDSMKPLILFHGNRLETNYDNIMKTNFSMQRIGSNTGNLGYYGKGVYFSSYPQYSIGYAGSNCLLVCLVFTGKSYPLKQIVMGCPKEPGYDSHTSPDGFSEVVIFDEDQILPIYKVKF
;
A
#
# COMPACT_ATOMS: atom_id res chain seq x y z
N MET A 1 -27.63 -14.11 3.57
CA MET A 1 -28.86 -14.93 3.67
C MET A 1 -30.01 -13.96 3.91
N TRP A 2 -31.02 -14.01 3.03
CA TRP A 2 -32.32 -13.31 3.05
C TRP A 2 -32.43 -11.81 2.69
N LEU A 3 -33.10 -11.61 1.54
CA LEU A 3 -33.95 -10.48 1.20
C LEU A 3 -35.04 -10.26 2.26
N LEU A 4 -35.51 -9.02 2.42
CA LEU A 4 -36.95 -8.73 2.47
C LEU A 4 -37.26 -7.27 2.10
N ARG A 5 -38.44 -7.14 1.50
CA ARG A 5 -39.07 -5.97 0.87
C ARG A 5 -39.51 -4.91 1.89
N SER A 6 -39.66 -3.68 1.43
CA SER A 6 -40.76 -2.81 1.87
C SER A 6 -41.37 -2.10 0.65
N LEU A 7 -42.69 -2.23 0.52
CA LEU A 7 -43.57 -1.45 -0.35
C LEU A 7 -44.48 -0.60 0.56
N SER A 8 -44.64 0.68 0.25
CA SER A 8 -45.88 1.50 0.22
C SER A 8 -45.43 2.97 0.04
N SER A 9 -46.07 3.91 -0.67
CA SER A 9 -47.37 4.07 -1.34
C SER A 9 -47.16 5.16 -2.44
N GLY A 10 -47.86 5.21 -3.57
CA GLY A 10 -49.29 5.51 -3.63
C GLY A 10 -49.82 5.74 -5.06
N ASN A 11 -51.04 5.25 -5.24
CA ASN A 11 -52.20 5.81 -5.97
C ASN A 11 -52.20 5.98 -7.50
N ASN A 12 -53.02 5.15 -8.17
CA ASN A 12 -54.20 5.63 -8.91
C ASN A 12 -55.10 4.48 -9.44
N ASN A 13 -56.38 4.54 -9.06
CA ASN A 13 -57.61 4.30 -9.84
C ASN A 13 -57.67 3.17 -10.89
N LYS A 14 -58.51 2.15 -10.67
CA LYS A 14 -59.90 2.06 -11.19
C LYS A 14 -60.52 0.65 -10.99
N GLN A 15 -61.76 0.67 -10.49
CA GLN A 15 -62.92 -0.20 -10.79
C GLN A 15 -62.79 -1.73 -10.85
N GLY A 16 -63.64 -2.39 -10.04
CA GLY A 16 -64.47 -3.48 -10.54
C GLY A 16 -64.55 -4.75 -9.68
N GLY A 17 -65.62 -4.86 -8.89
CA GLY A 17 -66.44 -6.08 -8.82
C GLY A 17 -65.98 -7.27 -7.94
N GLY A 18 -66.64 -7.42 -6.80
CA GLY A 18 -67.37 -8.65 -6.46
C GLY A 18 -66.63 -9.83 -5.83
N GLY A 19 -67.08 -10.22 -4.62
CA GLY A 19 -67.33 -11.64 -4.32
C GLY A 19 -66.46 -12.32 -3.24
N THR A 20 -67.10 -12.50 -2.07
CA THR A 20 -67.09 -13.71 -1.22
C THR A 20 -65.79 -14.24 -0.56
N SER A 21 -65.76 -14.03 0.76
CA SER A 21 -65.42 -14.95 1.87
C SER A 21 -64.97 -16.39 1.55
N VAL A 22 -63.86 -16.83 2.15
CA VAL A 22 -63.74 -18.09 2.93
C VAL A 22 -62.62 -17.95 3.97
N SER A 23 -62.97 -18.23 5.22
CA SER A 23 -62.10 -18.46 6.37
C SER A 23 -61.60 -19.91 6.41
N VAL A 24 -60.31 -20.15 6.67
CA VAL A 24 -59.84 -21.42 7.27
C VAL A 24 -58.67 -21.13 8.21
N GLN A 25 -58.90 -21.45 9.48
CA GLN A 25 -57.90 -21.62 10.54
C GLN A 25 -57.10 -22.89 10.27
N ASN A 26 -55.82 -22.93 10.69
CA ASN A 26 -55.30 -24.11 11.37
C ASN A 26 -54.03 -23.77 12.17
N GLU A 27 -54.16 -23.98 13.47
CA GLU A 27 -53.11 -24.15 14.46
C GLU A 27 -52.36 -25.47 14.21
N THR A 28 -51.05 -25.54 14.51
CA THR A 28 -50.48 -26.60 15.35
C THR A 28 -49.00 -26.37 15.71
N THR A 29 -48.77 -26.19 17.02
CA THR A 29 -47.79 -26.88 17.90
C THR A 29 -46.28 -26.96 17.59
N THR A 30 -45.53 -26.26 18.46
CA THR A 30 -44.44 -26.74 19.36
C THR A 30 -43.50 -27.87 18.90
N THR A 31 -42.19 -27.61 19.01
CA THR A 31 -41.33 -28.40 19.91
C THR A 31 -40.02 -27.66 20.23
N THR A 32 -39.77 -27.58 21.54
CA THR A 32 -38.58 -27.10 22.24
C THR A 32 -37.46 -28.14 22.22
N ASN A 33 -36.19 -27.71 22.21
CA ASN A 33 -35.18 -28.25 23.13
C ASN A 33 -33.93 -27.35 23.20
N PRO A 34 -33.41 -27.04 24.40
CA PRO A 34 -32.17 -26.30 24.61
C PRO A 34 -30.99 -27.24 24.88
N TYR A 35 -29.77 -26.81 24.56
CA TYR A 35 -28.55 -27.39 25.13
C TYR A 35 -27.73 -26.30 25.82
N THR A 36 -27.51 -26.53 27.11
CA THR A 36 -26.70 -25.76 28.04
C THR A 36 -25.22 -26.15 28.00
N SER A 37 -24.38 -25.13 27.95
CA SER A 37 -23.05 -24.93 28.56
C SER A 37 -22.33 -26.10 29.26
N THR A 38 -21.01 -26.21 29.02
CA THR A 38 -20.04 -26.37 30.13
C THR A 38 -18.65 -25.80 29.76
N THR A 39 -18.21 -24.87 30.59
CA THR A 39 -16.85 -24.32 30.75
C THR A 39 -15.96 -25.32 31.50
N GLN A 40 -14.68 -25.44 31.14
CA GLN A 40 -13.65 -25.86 32.10
C GLN A 40 -12.29 -25.18 31.83
N SER A 41 -11.66 -24.82 32.93
CA SER A 41 -10.50 -23.99 33.14
C SER A 41 -9.17 -24.75 33.22
N SER A 42 -8.11 -23.99 32.97
CA SER A 42 -6.64 -24.13 33.18
C SER A 42 -6.10 -25.16 34.19
N PRO A 43 -4.80 -25.53 34.12
CA PRO A 43 -3.79 -24.72 34.82
C PRO A 43 -2.40 -24.61 34.15
N SER A 44 -1.69 -23.59 34.65
CA SER A 44 -0.31 -23.15 34.47
C SER A 44 0.78 -24.07 35.02
N SER A 45 1.99 -23.98 34.47
CA SER A 45 3.23 -24.26 35.22
C SER A 45 4.44 -23.48 34.67
N ASN A 46 5.17 -22.84 35.61
CA ASN A 46 6.46 -22.17 35.47
C ASN A 46 7.61 -23.17 35.20
N HIS A 47 8.66 -22.76 34.46
CA HIS A 47 10.04 -22.72 34.99
C HIS A 47 11.11 -22.21 34.00
N SER A 48 11.99 -21.37 34.57
CA SER A 48 13.44 -21.32 34.41
C SER A 48 14.10 -20.69 33.16
N THR A 49 15.00 -19.77 33.50
CA THR A 49 16.03 -19.09 32.72
C THR A 49 17.12 -20.02 32.21
N SER A 50 17.56 -19.83 30.96
CA SER A 50 18.91 -20.18 30.49
C SER A 50 19.31 -19.26 29.34
N GLU A 51 20.45 -18.58 29.50
CA GLU A 51 21.22 -17.96 28.42
C GLU A 51 21.56 -18.99 27.34
N ARG A 52 21.55 -18.60 26.05
CA ARG A 52 22.49 -19.16 25.07
C ARG A 52 22.61 -18.34 23.78
N LYS A 53 23.90 -18.13 23.47
CA LYS A 53 24.58 -17.61 22.28
C LYS A 53 23.92 -17.89 20.92
N SER A 54 23.95 -16.84 20.10
CA SER A 54 23.77 -16.82 18.64
C SER A 54 24.59 -17.90 17.91
N LYS A 55 23.92 -18.65 17.03
CA LYS A 55 24.53 -19.43 15.94
C LYS A 55 23.66 -19.27 14.68
N ASN A 56 24.30 -18.90 13.57
CA ASN A 56 23.74 -18.92 12.22
C ASN A 56 23.26 -20.34 11.87
N SER A 57 21.97 -20.50 11.58
CA SER A 57 21.41 -21.74 11.02
C SER A 57 21.30 -21.61 9.51
N VAL A 58 22.19 -22.31 8.80
CA VAL A 58 21.91 -22.78 7.44
C VAL A 58 20.80 -23.82 7.59
N LEU A 59 19.68 -23.64 6.88
CA LEU A 59 18.59 -24.61 6.81
C LEU A 59 19.10 -25.85 6.07
N GLU A 60 19.57 -26.85 6.82
CA GLU A 60 19.73 -28.21 6.30
C GLU A 60 18.35 -28.86 6.27
N PHE A 61 17.91 -29.26 5.07
CA PHE A 61 16.68 -30.01 4.88
C PHE A 61 16.75 -31.32 5.67
N HIS A 62 15.65 -31.64 6.35
CA HIS A 62 15.54 -32.90 7.09
C HIS A 62 15.56 -34.07 6.08
N GLY A 63 16.12 -35.21 6.48
CA GLY A 63 16.21 -36.39 5.61
C GLY A 63 14.87 -36.87 5.03
N SER A 64 13.75 -36.55 5.69
CA SER A 64 12.39 -36.80 5.20
C SER A 64 12.06 -35.98 3.96
N ASP A 65 12.47 -34.71 3.92
CA ASP A 65 12.12 -33.77 2.86
C ASP A 65 12.87 -34.13 1.57
N LYS A 66 14.11 -34.62 1.72
CA LYS A 66 14.89 -35.16 0.60
C LYS A 66 14.25 -36.42 0.03
N GLN A 67 13.72 -37.29 0.89
CA GLN A 67 13.00 -38.50 0.47
C GLN A 67 11.69 -38.18 -0.25
N GLU A 68 10.99 -37.13 0.17
CA GLU A 68 9.73 -36.68 -0.44
C GLU A 68 9.98 -36.09 -1.83
N ILE A 69 11.05 -35.31 -1.98
CA ILE A 69 11.51 -34.76 -3.26
C ILE A 69 11.95 -35.89 -4.21
N ASP A 70 12.73 -36.86 -3.72
CA ASP A 70 13.18 -38.00 -4.53
C ASP A 70 11.98 -38.86 -4.98
N THR A 71 10.97 -39.03 -4.12
CA THR A 71 9.72 -39.74 -4.46
C THR A 71 8.93 -38.99 -5.53
N LEU A 72 8.80 -37.67 -5.42
CA LEU A 72 8.16 -36.82 -6.43
C LEU A 72 8.88 -36.88 -7.79
N MET A 73 10.21 -36.88 -7.78
CA MET A 73 11.03 -37.01 -9.00
C MET A 73 10.90 -38.41 -9.63
N GLN A 74 10.76 -39.45 -8.82
CA GLN A 74 10.53 -40.82 -9.28
C GLN A 74 9.10 -41.01 -9.83
N GLU A 75 8.10 -40.33 -9.27
CA GLU A 75 6.74 -40.28 -9.82
C GLU A 75 6.64 -39.50 -11.13
N LEU A 76 7.37 -38.38 -11.24
CA LEU A 76 7.45 -37.57 -12.46
C LEU A 76 8.16 -38.28 -13.62
N SER A 77 9.10 -39.17 -13.31
CA SER A 77 9.82 -39.96 -14.31
C SER A 77 9.10 -41.27 -14.70
N SER A 78 8.27 -41.83 -13.82
CA SER A 78 7.57 -43.10 -14.04
C SER A 78 6.20 -42.98 -14.71
N LYS A 79 5.55 -41.81 -14.68
CA LYS A 79 4.29 -41.59 -15.41
C LYS A 79 4.57 -41.26 -16.88
N SER A 80 4.08 -42.09 -17.80
CA SER A 80 4.15 -41.91 -19.26
C SER A 80 3.29 -40.73 -19.76
N MET A 81 3.63 -39.52 -19.34
CA MET A 81 3.07 -38.26 -19.83
C MET A 81 4.21 -37.25 -19.99
N SER A 82 5.25 -37.61 -20.75
CA SER A 82 6.28 -36.65 -21.12
C SER A 82 5.91 -35.97 -22.44
N SER A 83 5.11 -34.91 -22.35
CA SER A 83 5.01 -33.95 -23.44
C SER A 83 6.44 -33.47 -23.78
N PRO A 84 6.84 -33.44 -25.07
CA PRO A 84 8.11 -32.85 -25.50
C PRO A 84 8.32 -31.43 -24.94
N LEU A 85 7.22 -30.71 -24.67
CA LEU A 85 7.20 -29.39 -24.04
C LEU A 85 7.75 -29.41 -22.60
N ILE A 86 7.42 -30.44 -21.81
CA ILE A 86 7.89 -30.59 -20.43
C ILE A 86 9.38 -30.92 -20.41
N ARG A 87 9.85 -31.77 -21.34
CA ARG A 87 11.29 -32.06 -21.49
C ARG A 87 12.07 -30.82 -21.94
N ALA A 88 11.49 -29.99 -22.82
CA ALA A 88 12.07 -28.73 -23.23
C ALA A 88 12.12 -27.71 -22.07
N LEU A 89 11.06 -27.61 -21.26
CA LEU A 89 10.99 -26.76 -20.07
C LEU A 89 12.02 -27.17 -19.01
N ILE A 90 12.18 -28.46 -18.73
CA ILE A 90 13.18 -28.97 -17.77
C ILE A 90 14.61 -28.72 -18.27
N SER A 91 14.86 -28.86 -19.57
CA SER A 91 16.15 -28.57 -20.21
C SER A 91 16.49 -27.06 -20.19
N LEU A 92 15.50 -26.20 -20.42
CA LEU A 92 15.61 -24.74 -20.27
C LEU A 92 15.87 -24.33 -18.81
N TYR A 93 15.18 -24.94 -17.85
CA TYR A 93 15.37 -24.68 -16.42
C TYR A 93 16.78 -25.09 -15.94
N SER A 94 17.25 -26.25 -16.39
CA SER A 94 18.57 -26.78 -16.03
C SER A 94 19.72 -25.95 -16.64
N LYS A 95 19.55 -25.41 -17.85
CA LYS A 95 20.53 -24.51 -18.49
C LYS A 95 20.54 -23.11 -17.87
N ASN A 96 19.41 -22.62 -17.36
CA ASN A 96 19.31 -21.30 -16.75
C ASN A 96 19.83 -21.24 -15.30
N ASN A 97 19.93 -22.37 -14.59
CA ASN A 97 20.42 -22.40 -13.21
C ASN A 97 21.88 -21.94 -13.05
N GLY A 98 22.75 -22.17 -14.03
CA GLY A 98 24.13 -21.67 -14.02
C GLY A 98 24.21 -20.14 -14.18
N PHE A 99 23.31 -19.56 -14.97
CA PHE A 99 23.25 -18.12 -15.23
C PHE A 99 22.56 -17.37 -14.08
N ILE A 100 21.52 -17.96 -13.47
CA ILE A 100 20.82 -17.44 -12.30
C ILE A 100 21.76 -17.37 -11.08
N ASN A 101 22.60 -18.38 -10.86
CA ASN A 101 23.57 -18.36 -9.76
C ASN A 101 24.67 -17.29 -9.93
N ALA A 102 25.08 -17.00 -11.17
CA ALA A 102 26.04 -15.92 -11.46
C ALA A 102 25.40 -14.53 -11.26
N VAL A 103 24.18 -14.35 -11.74
CA VAL A 103 23.40 -13.11 -11.57
C VAL A 103 23.04 -12.86 -10.09
N GLU A 104 22.74 -13.89 -9.32
CA GLU A 104 22.52 -13.76 -7.86
C GLU A 104 23.78 -13.39 -7.10
N GLN A 105 24.96 -13.87 -7.52
CA GLN A 105 26.24 -13.48 -6.89
C GLN A 105 26.58 -12.02 -7.20
N ASP A 106 26.35 -11.59 -8.43
CA ASP A 106 26.54 -10.18 -8.84
C ASP A 106 25.52 -9.26 -8.14
N GLN A 107 24.25 -9.67 -8.00
CA GLN A 107 23.23 -8.93 -7.25
C GLN A 107 23.51 -8.85 -5.75
N LYS A 108 24.01 -9.94 -5.14
CA LYS A 108 24.46 -9.92 -3.73
C LYS A 108 25.66 -9.00 -3.55
N SER A 109 26.57 -8.95 -4.52
CA SER A 109 27.73 -8.06 -4.53
C SER A 109 27.30 -6.59 -4.61
N ASP A 110 26.40 -6.26 -5.53
CA ASP A 110 25.91 -4.89 -5.73
C ASP A 110 25.06 -4.40 -4.55
N ASN A 111 24.20 -5.24 -4.00
CA ASN A 111 23.42 -4.92 -2.79
C ASN A 111 24.32 -4.72 -1.56
N LYS A 112 25.37 -5.55 -1.41
CA LYS A 112 26.37 -5.39 -0.35
C LYS A 112 27.14 -4.08 -0.52
N LYS A 113 27.49 -3.71 -1.76
CA LYS A 113 28.16 -2.44 -2.08
C LYS A 113 27.26 -1.23 -1.80
N LEU A 114 25.97 -1.31 -2.13
CA LEU A 114 25.01 -0.26 -1.81
C LEU A 114 24.86 -0.08 -0.29
N ALA A 115 24.69 -1.17 0.46
CA ALA A 115 24.62 -1.13 1.92
C ALA A 115 25.90 -0.56 2.56
N GLN A 116 27.07 -0.84 1.99
CA GLN A 116 28.34 -0.25 2.41
C GLN A 116 28.38 1.27 2.14
N LEU A 117 27.92 1.72 0.97
CA LEU A 117 27.83 3.15 0.65
C LEU A 117 26.82 3.88 1.55
N GLU A 118 25.71 3.26 1.90
CA GLU A 118 24.73 3.81 2.85
C GLU A 118 25.32 3.94 4.25
N THR A 119 26.07 2.93 4.70
CA THR A 119 26.80 2.97 5.99
C THR A 119 27.84 4.09 5.99
N GLN A 120 28.65 4.19 4.94
CA GLN A 120 29.65 5.24 4.77
C GLN A 120 29.01 6.64 4.75
N PHE A 121 27.86 6.81 4.09
CA PHE A 121 27.12 8.06 4.08
C PHE A 121 26.66 8.47 5.48
N VAL A 122 26.11 7.53 6.26
CA VAL A 122 25.66 7.79 7.64
C VAL A 122 26.83 8.18 8.53
N ASP A 123 27.97 7.51 8.42
CA ASP A 123 29.14 7.80 9.25
C ASP A 123 29.77 9.16 8.89
N LEU A 124 29.86 9.51 7.61
CA LEU A 124 30.27 10.86 7.17
C LEU A 124 29.32 11.94 7.70
N MET A 125 28.00 11.68 7.75
CA MET A 125 27.03 12.61 8.32
C MET A 125 27.19 12.78 9.83
N LYS A 126 27.50 11.69 10.57
CA LYS A 126 27.82 11.76 12.00
C LYS A 126 29.09 12.55 12.25
N GLU A 127 30.14 12.29 11.48
CA GLU A 127 31.43 12.99 11.61
C GLU A 127 31.27 14.48 11.31
N ARG A 128 30.55 14.83 10.23
CA ARG A 128 30.19 16.21 9.92
C ARG A 128 29.44 16.88 11.07
N LYS A 129 28.50 16.18 11.71
CA LYS A 129 27.76 16.70 12.87
C LYS A 129 28.65 16.90 14.09
N ILE A 130 29.56 15.97 14.38
CA ILE A 130 30.52 16.09 15.47
C ILE A 130 31.44 17.29 15.23
N LEU A 131 31.95 17.47 14.01
CA LEU A 131 32.79 18.60 13.63
C LEU A 131 32.07 19.95 13.79
N LEU A 132 30.81 20.05 13.33
CA LEU A 132 30.02 21.28 13.48
C LEU A 132 29.66 21.58 14.94
N ASN A 133 29.53 20.56 15.78
CA ASN A 133 29.28 20.73 17.22
C ASN A 133 30.56 21.14 17.98
N ALA A 134 31.72 20.60 17.59
CA ALA A 134 33.00 20.95 18.17
C ALA A 134 33.43 22.37 17.80
N HIS A 135 33.04 22.83 16.61
CA HIS A 135 33.39 24.15 16.07
C HIS A 135 32.15 24.88 15.51
N PRO A 136 31.31 25.46 16.40
CA PRO A 136 30.12 26.21 15.99
C PRO A 136 30.41 27.36 15.01
N GLU A 137 31.60 27.98 15.09
CA GLU A 137 32.09 29.03 14.20
C GLU A 137 32.13 28.61 12.71
N LEU A 138 32.25 27.30 12.43
CA LEU A 138 32.20 26.76 11.06
C LEU A 138 30.78 26.79 10.45
N MET A 139 29.73 26.95 11.26
CA MET A 139 28.37 27.22 10.79
C MET A 139 28.23 28.67 10.32
N GLU A 140 28.84 29.61 11.05
CA GLU A 140 28.74 31.04 10.81
C GLU A 140 29.55 31.50 9.59
N GLN A 141 30.71 30.90 9.35
CA GLN A 141 31.48 31.13 8.12
C GLN A 141 30.71 30.70 6.85
N TYR A 142 29.76 29.75 6.96
CA TYR A 142 28.96 29.30 5.82
C TYR A 142 27.82 30.28 5.46
N SER A 143 27.34 31.06 6.43
CA SER A 143 26.38 32.14 6.17
C SER A 143 27.06 33.45 5.74
N VAL A 144 28.33 33.66 6.11
CA VAL A 144 29.05 34.94 5.91
C VAL A 144 30.06 34.91 4.74
N ALA A 145 30.38 33.75 4.14
CA ALA A 145 31.30 33.62 3.00
C ALA A 145 30.80 34.22 1.65
N LYS A 146 29.99 35.29 1.69
CA LYS A 146 29.75 36.20 0.57
C LYS A 146 30.28 37.62 0.79
N SER A 147 30.87 37.93 1.94
CA SER A 147 31.49 39.25 2.14
C SER A 147 32.76 39.19 3.00
N THR A 148 33.86 39.51 2.31
CA THR A 148 34.99 40.30 2.81
C THR A 148 36.14 39.57 3.50
N GLN A 149 37.33 39.92 3.02
CA GLN A 149 38.67 39.53 3.46
C GLN A 149 39.08 40.20 4.79
N MET A 150 40.19 39.67 5.34
CA MET A 150 41.05 40.18 6.42
C MET A 150 40.49 39.93 7.84
N SER A 151 41.28 39.51 8.84
CA SER A 151 42.67 39.86 9.16
C SER A 151 43.43 38.72 9.85
N THR A 152 44.76 38.85 9.82
CA THR A 152 45.80 38.07 10.49
C THR A 152 45.74 38.20 12.01
N GLU A 153 45.57 37.09 12.71
CA GLU A 153 46.07 36.90 14.09
C GLU A 153 46.74 35.52 14.17
N GLU A 154 47.97 35.52 14.66
CA GLU A 154 48.77 34.35 14.98
C GLU A 154 48.32 33.84 16.34
N ASP A 155 47.43 32.85 16.35
CA ASP A 155 47.11 32.05 17.54
C ASP A 155 46.59 30.69 17.05
N ASP A 156 47.27 29.61 17.42
CA ASP A 156 46.83 28.19 17.41
C ASP A 156 46.38 27.56 16.06
N GLY A 157 46.45 28.31 14.96
CA GLY A 157 45.74 28.07 13.69
C GLY A 157 46.06 26.78 12.90
N GLU A 158 46.93 25.91 13.39
CA GLU A 158 47.15 24.59 12.78
C GLU A 158 45.90 23.70 12.89
N ASP A 159 45.15 23.78 14.00
CA ASP A 159 43.99 22.90 14.22
C ASP A 159 42.78 23.33 13.36
N MET A 160 42.52 24.64 13.27
CA MET A 160 41.41 25.17 12.45
C MET A 160 41.60 24.88 10.95
N TYR A 161 42.82 25.05 10.43
CA TYR A 161 43.09 24.76 9.01
C TYR A 161 42.95 23.26 8.72
N ALA A 162 43.38 22.40 9.65
CA ALA A 162 43.17 20.95 9.55
C ALA A 162 41.67 20.58 9.56
N TYR A 163 40.84 21.22 10.39
CA TYR A 163 39.39 21.00 10.37
C TYR A 163 38.73 21.45 9.08
N ILE A 164 39.10 22.61 8.53
CA ILE A 164 38.57 23.10 7.26
C ILE A 164 38.92 22.14 6.13
N GLN A 165 40.17 21.64 6.08
CA GLN A 165 40.57 20.62 5.11
C GLN A 165 39.77 19.32 5.27
N LYS A 166 39.61 18.85 6.51
CA LYS A 166 38.88 17.62 6.82
C LYS A 166 37.39 17.73 6.44
N LYS A 167 36.76 18.87 6.73
CA LYS A 167 35.37 19.18 6.33
C LYS A 167 35.23 19.16 4.80
N ASN A 168 36.15 19.80 4.08
CA ASN A 168 36.14 19.82 2.62
C ASN A 168 36.29 18.41 2.03
N LEU A 169 37.14 17.56 2.62
CA LEU A 169 37.31 16.17 2.23
C LEU A 169 36.03 15.36 2.45
N ILE A 170 35.39 15.51 3.62
CA ILE A 170 34.10 14.87 3.93
C ILE A 170 33.02 15.32 2.93
N ASP A 171 32.94 16.61 2.61
CA ASP A 171 31.96 17.13 1.64
C ASP A 171 32.21 16.61 0.21
N GLN A 172 33.47 16.41 -0.20
CA GLN A 172 33.82 15.79 -1.48
C GLN A 172 33.44 14.31 -1.52
N GLU A 173 33.74 13.55 -0.47
CA GLU A 173 33.38 12.13 -0.36
C GLU A 173 31.85 11.94 -0.31
N LEU A 174 31.12 12.81 0.41
CA LEU A 174 29.65 12.82 0.38
C LEU A 174 29.10 13.00 -1.03
N LYS A 175 29.68 13.92 -1.84
CA LYS A 175 29.28 14.11 -3.24
C LYS A 175 29.55 12.86 -4.09
N LYS A 176 30.70 12.21 -3.92
CA LYS A 176 31.04 10.97 -4.64
C LYS A 176 30.09 9.83 -4.27
N VAL A 177 29.88 9.58 -2.98
CA VAL A 177 28.96 8.55 -2.48
C VAL A 177 27.54 8.80 -2.98
N GLN A 178 27.06 10.05 -2.93
CA GLN A 178 25.75 10.41 -3.50
C GLN A 178 25.67 10.16 -5.01
N SER A 179 26.73 10.45 -5.77
CA SER A 179 26.76 10.19 -7.22
C SER A 179 26.73 8.69 -7.52
N HIS A 180 27.45 7.88 -6.74
CA HIS A 180 27.44 6.43 -6.86
C HIS A 180 26.10 5.83 -6.45
N ILE A 181 25.49 6.29 -5.35
CA ILE A 181 24.12 5.87 -4.98
C ILE A 181 23.14 6.21 -6.11
N LYS A 182 23.25 7.39 -6.74
CA LYS A 182 22.39 7.76 -7.87
C LYS A 182 22.61 6.85 -9.08
N ALA A 183 23.86 6.55 -9.43
CA ALA A 183 24.20 5.67 -10.54
C ALA A 183 23.82 4.20 -10.28
N SER A 184 24.01 3.71 -9.05
CA SER A 184 23.66 2.35 -8.63
C SER A 184 22.15 2.15 -8.46
N LYS A 185 21.37 3.23 -8.28
CA LYS A 185 19.89 3.18 -8.29
C LYS A 185 19.29 3.02 -9.69
N THR A 186 20.10 2.95 -10.75
CA THR A 186 19.60 2.95 -12.15
C THR A 186 19.18 1.59 -12.68
N THR A 187 19.08 0.57 -11.85
CA THR A 187 18.54 -0.72 -12.28
C THR A 187 17.75 -1.31 -11.13
N TYR A 188 16.72 -2.09 -11.45
CA TYR A 188 15.83 -2.82 -10.54
C TYR A 188 14.48 -2.13 -10.26
N CYS A 189 13.53 -2.52 -11.12
CA CYS A 189 12.10 -2.20 -11.15
C CYS A 189 11.79 -0.73 -11.50
N HIS A 190 11.44 -0.51 -12.77
CA HIS A 190 10.78 0.72 -13.17
C HIS A 190 9.38 0.72 -12.55
N TYR A 191 9.22 1.27 -11.35
CA TYR A 191 7.90 1.45 -10.73
C TYR A 191 7.07 2.53 -11.40
N PHE A 192 7.70 3.31 -12.28
CA PHE A 192 7.07 4.41 -13.00
C PHE A 192 6.80 3.95 -14.43
N CYS A 193 5.63 4.30 -14.93
CA CYS A 193 5.32 4.15 -16.34
C CYS A 193 6.12 5.13 -17.20
N ASP A 194 6.18 4.87 -18.50
CA ASP A 194 6.96 5.69 -19.42
C ASP A 194 6.50 7.16 -19.40
N GLY A 195 7.47 8.07 -19.23
CA GLY A 195 7.27 9.52 -19.16
C GLY A 195 6.45 10.01 -17.95
N GLU A 196 6.25 9.18 -16.93
CA GLU A 196 5.49 9.57 -15.73
C GLU A 196 6.21 10.65 -14.93
N LEU A 197 7.52 10.50 -14.71
CA LEU A 197 8.31 11.42 -13.89
C LEU A 197 8.39 12.82 -14.51
N GLU A 198 8.56 12.89 -15.84
CA GLU A 198 8.57 14.14 -16.60
C GLU A 198 7.21 14.83 -16.48
N PHE A 199 6.13 14.07 -16.67
CA PHE A 199 4.76 14.57 -16.54
C PHE A 199 4.50 15.14 -15.13
N MET A 200 4.92 14.42 -14.08
CA MET A 200 4.78 14.86 -12.69
C MET A 200 5.49 16.18 -12.41
N LYS A 201 6.73 16.34 -12.90
CA LYS A 201 7.51 17.56 -12.71
C LYS A 201 6.86 18.76 -13.40
N GLN A 202 6.34 18.59 -14.60
CA GLN A 202 5.76 19.67 -15.40
C GLN A 202 4.38 20.12 -14.91
N ASN A 203 3.62 19.23 -14.27
CA ASN A 203 2.19 19.46 -13.99
C ASN A 203 1.84 19.54 -12.49
N MET A 204 2.83 19.71 -11.60
CA MET A 204 2.67 19.69 -10.15
C MET A 204 1.58 20.64 -9.59
N ASN A 205 1.30 21.76 -10.28
CA ASN A 205 0.32 22.75 -9.86
C ASN A 205 -0.95 22.77 -10.73
N SER A 206 -1.10 21.86 -11.69
CA SER A 206 -2.25 21.85 -12.60
C SER A 206 -3.36 20.94 -12.07
N LYS A 207 -4.45 21.54 -11.61
CA LYS A 207 -5.54 20.85 -10.88
C LYS A 207 -6.27 19.77 -11.68
N ASP A 208 -6.42 19.98 -12.99
CA ASP A 208 -7.24 19.13 -13.86
C ASP A 208 -6.42 18.28 -14.85
N THR A 209 -5.10 18.26 -14.69
CA THR A 209 -4.18 17.56 -15.60
C THR A 209 -3.79 16.22 -15.00
N CYS A 210 -4.19 15.15 -15.68
CA CYS A 210 -3.89 13.77 -15.31
C CYS A 210 -3.28 13.03 -16.50
N LYS A 211 -2.38 12.09 -16.22
CA LYS A 211 -1.91 11.11 -17.21
C LYS A 211 -2.48 9.75 -16.84
N TYR A 212 -3.08 9.10 -17.83
CA TYR A 212 -3.75 7.82 -17.68
C TYR A 212 -2.94 6.76 -18.41
N TYR A 213 -2.71 5.63 -17.74
CA TYR A 213 -2.08 4.45 -18.30
C TYR A 213 -3.11 3.33 -18.25
N THR A 214 -3.70 3.01 -19.40
CA THR A 214 -4.62 1.88 -19.52
C THR A 214 -3.83 0.64 -19.86
N ILE A 215 -3.89 -0.34 -18.97
CA ILE A 215 -3.06 -1.53 -18.99
C ILE A 215 -3.98 -2.75 -18.98
N THR A 216 -3.80 -3.63 -19.94
CA THR A 216 -4.51 -4.91 -20.05
C THR A 216 -3.56 -6.07 -19.84
N TYR A 217 -4.11 -7.25 -19.59
CA TYR A 217 -3.30 -8.45 -19.43
C TYR A 217 -2.40 -8.66 -20.65
N ASN A 218 -1.12 -8.87 -20.40
CA ASN A 218 -0.17 -9.25 -21.43
C ASN A 218 0.48 -10.59 -21.04
N PRO A 219 0.28 -11.65 -21.84
CA PRO A 219 0.80 -12.99 -21.55
C PRO A 219 2.33 -13.09 -21.67
N THR A 220 2.99 -12.17 -22.38
CA THR A 220 4.45 -12.17 -22.51
C THR A 220 5.05 -11.43 -21.33
N PHE A 221 5.09 -12.10 -20.18
CA PHE A 221 5.79 -11.59 -18.99
C PHE A 221 7.28 -11.91 -19.08
N ASP A 222 8.09 -10.85 -19.11
CA ASP A 222 9.53 -10.95 -18.93
C ASP A 222 9.90 -10.40 -17.54
N PRO A 223 10.33 -11.26 -16.59
CA PRO A 223 10.70 -10.84 -15.24
C PRO A 223 11.91 -9.90 -15.21
N PHE A 224 12.70 -9.83 -16.29
CA PHE A 224 13.94 -9.05 -16.31
C PHE A 224 13.76 -7.63 -16.86
N THR A 225 12.72 -7.39 -17.67
CA THR A 225 12.45 -6.06 -18.25
C THR A 225 11.27 -5.35 -17.62
N CYS A 226 10.48 -6.03 -16.76
CA CYS A 226 9.25 -5.58 -16.09
C CYS A 226 9.00 -4.06 -16.13
N PRO A 227 8.38 -3.55 -17.22
CA PRO A 227 8.02 -2.15 -17.35
C PRO A 227 7.05 -1.72 -16.25
N GLY A 228 6.99 -0.42 -15.94
CA GLY A 228 6.12 0.09 -14.88
C GLY A 228 4.66 -0.30 -15.07
N GLU A 229 4.17 -0.28 -16.31
CA GLU A 229 2.82 -0.71 -16.67
C GLU A 229 2.54 -2.14 -16.18
N PHE A 230 3.49 -3.06 -16.38
CA PHE A 230 3.34 -4.44 -15.91
C PHE A 230 3.37 -4.54 -14.39
N PHE A 231 4.22 -3.77 -13.72
CA PHE A 231 4.23 -3.70 -12.25
C PHE A 231 2.87 -3.27 -11.72
N HIS A 232 2.29 -2.18 -12.26
CA HIS A 232 0.99 -1.69 -11.84
C HIS A 232 -0.14 -2.70 -12.13
N PHE A 233 -0.10 -3.37 -13.29
CA PHE A 233 -1.07 -4.41 -13.61
C PHE A 233 -1.03 -5.57 -12.63
N ARG A 234 0.16 -6.11 -12.35
CA ARG A 234 0.35 -7.22 -11.41
C ARG A 234 -0.05 -6.83 -9.99
N LEU A 235 0.28 -5.61 -9.56
CA LEU A 235 -0.14 -5.12 -8.25
C LEU A 235 -1.67 -5.09 -8.15
N ALA A 236 -2.37 -4.55 -9.16
CA ALA A 236 -3.84 -4.55 -9.19
C ALA A 236 -4.44 -5.96 -9.24
N GLU A 237 -3.82 -6.88 -9.98
CA GLU A 237 -4.20 -8.30 -10.05
C GLU A 237 -4.18 -8.95 -8.65
N THR A 238 -3.14 -8.68 -7.84
CA THR A 238 -3.09 -9.21 -6.47
C THR A 238 -4.25 -8.73 -5.60
N PHE A 239 -4.73 -7.50 -5.80
CA PHE A 239 -5.87 -6.98 -5.04
C PHE A 239 -7.18 -7.69 -5.40
N ILE A 240 -7.43 -7.93 -6.69
CA ILE A 240 -8.63 -8.64 -7.16
C ILE A 240 -8.59 -10.11 -6.74
N ASN A 241 -7.44 -10.78 -6.86
CA ASN A 241 -7.27 -12.17 -6.44
C ASN A 241 -7.55 -12.34 -4.94
N ARG A 242 -7.15 -11.37 -4.11
CA ARG A 242 -7.43 -11.36 -2.66
C ARG A 242 -8.90 -11.19 -2.31
N ALA A 243 -9.69 -10.56 -3.18
CA ALA A 243 -11.10 -10.34 -2.88
C ALA A 243 -11.87 -11.66 -2.81
N SER A 244 -11.59 -12.60 -3.71
CA SER A 244 -12.61 -13.64 -3.99
C SER A 244 -12.06 -14.99 -4.42
N GLY A 245 -10.78 -15.28 -4.18
CA GLY A 245 -10.21 -16.60 -4.48
C GLY A 245 -10.47 -17.07 -5.91
N ASN A 246 -10.33 -16.15 -6.88
CA ASN A 246 -10.53 -16.34 -8.33
C ASN A 246 -11.97 -16.20 -8.88
N GLN A 247 -12.95 -15.69 -8.13
CA GLN A 247 -14.31 -15.43 -8.69
C GLN A 247 -14.37 -14.26 -9.69
N TYR A 248 -13.41 -13.33 -9.63
CA TYR A 248 -13.35 -12.17 -10.52
C TYR A 248 -12.11 -12.26 -11.40
N THR A 249 -12.22 -11.78 -12.64
CA THR A 249 -11.12 -11.82 -13.62
C THR A 249 -10.75 -10.41 -13.99
N LEU A 250 -9.56 -9.98 -13.59
CA LEU A 250 -9.05 -8.67 -13.94
C LEU A 250 -9.04 -8.47 -15.47
N ARG A 251 -9.73 -7.42 -15.95
CA ARG A 251 -9.85 -7.09 -17.38
C ARG A 251 -8.93 -5.94 -17.77
N GLU A 252 -8.97 -4.86 -16.99
CA GLU A 252 -8.31 -3.60 -17.31
C GLU A 252 -7.91 -2.89 -16.02
N VAL A 253 -6.70 -2.32 -16.02
CA VAL A 253 -6.18 -1.46 -14.97
C VAL A 253 -5.92 -0.09 -15.59
N THR A 254 -6.60 0.94 -15.12
CA THR A 254 -6.19 2.32 -15.40
C THR A 254 -5.39 2.82 -14.21
N TYR A 255 -4.07 2.96 -14.39
CA TYR A 255 -3.21 3.68 -13.46
C TYR A 255 -3.26 5.18 -13.77
N VAL A 256 -3.40 6.01 -12.74
CA VAL A 256 -3.57 7.45 -12.89
C VAL A 256 -2.50 8.19 -12.13
N CYS A 257 -1.83 9.05 -12.87
CA CYS A 257 -0.83 9.97 -12.39
C CYS A 257 -1.47 11.37 -12.30
N ASN A 258 -1.77 11.82 -11.08
CA ASN A 258 -2.35 13.14 -10.80
C ASN A 258 -1.41 13.93 -9.85
N PRO A 259 -0.54 14.78 -10.41
CA PRO A 259 0.48 15.51 -9.65
C PRO A 259 -0.10 16.45 -8.60
N PHE A 260 -1.21 17.13 -8.94
CA PHE A 260 -1.87 18.06 -8.04
C PHE A 260 -2.45 17.35 -6.81
N ASN A 261 -3.16 16.24 -7.02
CA ASN A 261 -3.70 15.44 -5.91
C ASN A 261 -2.57 14.82 -5.07
N LEU A 262 -1.49 14.34 -5.70
CA LEU A 262 -0.33 13.82 -4.96
C LEU A 262 0.32 14.90 -4.08
N LYS A 263 0.44 16.13 -4.58
CA LYS A 263 0.96 17.27 -3.81
C LYS A 263 0.10 17.52 -2.57
N ARG A 264 -1.22 17.67 -2.74
CA ARG A 264 -2.16 17.90 -1.62
C ARG A 264 -2.16 16.75 -0.63
N PHE A 265 -2.12 15.51 -1.11
CA PHE A 265 -2.02 14.31 -0.27
C PHE A 265 -0.76 14.31 0.60
N ASN A 266 0.39 14.69 0.04
CA ASN A 266 1.64 14.80 0.79
C ASN A 266 1.68 16.01 1.74
N GLU A 267 1.04 17.13 1.37
CA GLU A 267 0.85 18.26 2.28
C GLU A 267 0.00 17.86 3.49
N ARG A 268 -1.13 17.17 3.24
CA ARG A 268 -2.00 16.65 4.29
C ARG A 268 -1.28 15.67 5.22
N LYS A 269 -0.41 14.83 4.69
CA LYS A 269 0.47 13.96 5.50
C LYS A 269 1.27 14.77 6.51
N ARG A 270 1.90 15.87 6.09
CA ARG A 270 2.71 16.73 6.99
C ARG A 270 1.84 17.42 8.03
N GLU A 271 0.66 17.87 7.64
CA GLU A 271 -0.30 18.50 8.56
C GLU A 271 -0.77 17.54 9.64
N LEU A 272 -1.17 16.32 9.28
CA LEU A 272 -1.58 15.29 10.23
C LEU A 272 -0.43 14.89 11.15
N ALA A 273 0.78 14.74 10.61
CA ALA A 273 1.97 14.42 11.40
C ALA A 273 2.24 15.49 12.45
N LYS A 274 2.22 16.76 12.04
CA LYS A 274 2.38 17.91 12.94
C LYS A 274 1.26 17.98 13.97
N LYS A 275 0.00 17.79 13.55
CA LYS A 275 -1.19 17.88 14.41
C LYS A 275 -1.15 16.89 15.56
N HIS A 276 -0.70 15.66 15.33
CA HIS A 276 -0.71 14.58 16.32
C HIS A 276 0.66 14.25 16.91
N GLY A 277 1.71 14.97 16.52
CA GLY A 277 3.08 14.70 16.96
C GLY A 277 3.64 13.38 16.43
N PHE A 278 3.18 12.93 15.25
CA PHE A 278 3.73 11.73 14.62
C PHE A 278 5.02 12.05 13.86
N LEU A 279 5.92 11.06 13.78
CA LEU A 279 7.05 11.15 12.86
C LEU A 279 6.51 11.08 11.43
N LEU A 280 6.99 11.96 10.55
CA LEU A 280 6.51 12.00 9.16
C LEU A 280 6.71 10.64 8.45
N ASP A 281 7.79 9.94 8.76
CA ASP A 281 8.09 8.64 8.15
C ASP A 281 7.24 7.49 8.70
N SER A 282 6.70 7.60 9.91
CA SER A 282 5.81 6.59 10.50
C SER A 282 4.38 6.70 9.97
N MET A 283 3.99 7.84 9.40
CA MET A 283 2.72 8.00 8.70
C MET A 283 2.76 7.33 7.32
N LYS A 284 2.45 6.03 7.29
CA LYS A 284 2.26 5.28 6.04
C LYS A 284 0.79 5.30 5.62
N PRO A 285 0.48 5.50 4.34
CA PRO A 285 -0.89 5.38 3.87
C PRO A 285 -1.30 3.90 3.84
N LEU A 286 -2.59 3.65 4.04
CA LEU A 286 -3.19 2.34 3.82
C LEU A 286 -3.63 2.22 2.36
N ILE A 287 -3.53 1.02 1.81
CA ILE A 287 -4.18 0.68 0.54
C ILE A 287 -5.60 0.26 0.86
N LEU A 288 -6.57 1.07 0.47
CA LEU A 288 -7.98 0.80 0.70
C LEU A 288 -8.77 0.84 -0.61
N PHE A 289 -9.93 0.19 -0.59
CA PHE A 289 -10.79 -0.03 -1.74
C PHE A 289 -12.06 0.80 -1.63
N HIS A 290 -12.57 1.26 -2.76
CA HIS A 290 -13.84 1.98 -2.85
C HIS A 290 -14.65 1.52 -4.07
N GLY A 291 -15.90 1.14 -3.83
CA GLY A 291 -16.87 0.80 -4.86
C GLY A 291 -17.92 1.89 -5.03
N ASN A 292 -18.31 2.15 -6.27
CA ASN A 292 -19.36 3.08 -6.65
C ASN A 292 -20.31 2.44 -7.69
N ARG A 293 -21.58 2.84 -7.69
CA ARG A 293 -22.58 2.29 -8.60
C ARG A 293 -22.53 2.89 -10.01
N LEU A 294 -22.06 4.13 -10.15
CA LEU A 294 -22.05 4.84 -11.43
C LEU A 294 -20.64 4.92 -11.98
N GLU A 295 -20.43 4.38 -13.19
CA GLU A 295 -19.10 4.37 -13.84
C GLU A 295 -18.53 5.78 -14.05
N THR A 296 -19.39 6.76 -14.38
CA THR A 296 -18.98 8.16 -14.56
C THR A 296 -18.41 8.81 -13.30
N ASN A 297 -18.71 8.29 -12.11
CA ASN A 297 -18.10 8.79 -10.87
C ASN A 297 -16.61 8.43 -10.78
N TYR A 298 -16.20 7.29 -11.32
CA TYR A 298 -14.81 6.83 -11.24
C TYR A 298 -13.88 7.82 -11.95
N ASP A 299 -14.18 8.18 -13.20
CA ASP A 299 -13.33 9.11 -13.97
C ASP A 299 -13.27 10.49 -13.33
N ASN A 300 -14.40 10.98 -12.80
CA ASN A 300 -14.45 12.25 -12.07
C ASN A 300 -13.59 12.21 -10.80
N ILE A 301 -13.65 11.11 -10.04
CA ILE A 301 -12.84 10.91 -8.82
C ILE A 301 -11.35 10.85 -9.18
N MET A 302 -10.97 10.11 -10.23
CA MET A 302 -9.56 10.03 -10.66
C MET A 302 -9.01 11.41 -11.06
N LYS A 303 -9.84 12.24 -11.73
CA LYS A 303 -9.44 13.57 -12.19
C LYS A 303 -9.39 14.60 -11.08
N THR A 304 -10.44 14.68 -10.25
CA THR A 304 -10.67 15.80 -9.33
C THR A 304 -10.67 15.42 -7.85
N ASN A 305 -10.30 14.17 -7.54
CA ASN A 305 -10.44 13.54 -6.24
C ASN A 305 -11.91 13.33 -5.82
N PHE A 306 -12.12 12.73 -4.65
CA PHE A 306 -13.42 12.66 -4.01
C PHE A 306 -13.91 14.05 -3.61
N SER A 307 -15.23 14.27 -3.62
CA SER A 307 -15.83 15.53 -3.20
C SER A 307 -16.73 15.31 -1.99
N MET A 308 -16.39 15.94 -0.87
CA MET A 308 -17.18 15.84 0.37
C MET A 308 -18.60 16.41 0.22
N GLN A 309 -18.80 17.35 -0.71
CA GLN A 309 -20.10 17.96 -0.99
C GLN A 309 -21.09 17.00 -1.67
N ARG A 310 -20.58 15.94 -2.32
CA ARG A 310 -21.40 14.95 -3.04
C ARG A 310 -21.81 13.76 -2.16
N ILE A 311 -21.37 13.70 -0.90
CA ILE A 311 -21.70 12.58 -0.01
C ILE A 311 -23.20 12.54 0.27
N GLY A 312 -23.82 11.42 -0.08
CA GLY A 312 -25.25 11.17 0.10
C GLY A 312 -26.17 11.99 -0.81
N SER A 313 -25.65 12.85 -1.70
CA SER A 313 -26.47 13.75 -2.52
C SER A 313 -27.40 12.99 -3.47
N ASN A 314 -26.96 11.84 -3.97
CA ASN A 314 -27.70 11.05 -4.96
C ASN A 314 -28.52 9.91 -4.34
N THR A 315 -28.19 9.49 -3.12
CA THR A 315 -28.76 8.29 -2.49
C THR A 315 -29.52 8.56 -1.20
N GLY A 316 -29.33 9.73 -0.58
CA GLY A 316 -29.76 9.99 0.80
C GLY A 316 -29.02 9.16 1.86
N ASN A 317 -28.10 8.28 1.46
CA ASN A 317 -27.36 7.43 2.37
C ASN A 317 -26.20 8.24 2.99
N LEU A 318 -26.33 8.54 4.27
CA LEU A 318 -25.30 9.23 5.06
C LEU A 318 -24.25 8.28 5.65
N GLY A 319 -24.41 6.98 5.44
CA GLY A 319 -23.52 5.93 5.91
C GLY A 319 -23.70 5.57 7.39
N TYR A 320 -23.24 4.38 7.78
CA TYR A 320 -23.44 3.79 9.12
C TYR A 320 -22.49 4.32 10.19
N TYR A 321 -21.34 4.83 9.80
CA TYR A 321 -20.23 5.20 10.68
C TYR A 321 -19.78 6.65 10.50
N GLY A 322 -20.61 7.46 9.86
CA GLY A 322 -20.39 8.89 9.66
C GLY A 322 -20.59 9.36 8.23
N LYS A 323 -20.86 10.66 8.07
CA LYS A 323 -21.07 11.31 6.77
C LYS A 323 -19.73 11.62 6.09
N GLY A 324 -19.07 10.58 5.57
CA GLY A 324 -17.78 10.67 4.90
C GLY A 324 -17.69 9.78 3.66
N VAL A 325 -16.48 9.68 3.08
CA VAL A 325 -16.18 8.72 2.02
C VAL A 325 -15.80 7.38 2.64
N TYR A 326 -16.46 6.32 2.21
CA TYR A 326 -16.29 4.97 2.75
C TYR A 326 -15.24 4.20 1.94
N PHE A 327 -14.33 3.55 2.67
CA PHE A 327 -13.34 2.65 2.14
C PHE A 327 -13.34 1.34 2.91
N SER A 328 -12.73 0.30 2.35
CA SER A 328 -12.47 -0.96 3.05
C SER A 328 -11.04 -1.41 2.86
N SER A 329 -10.45 -2.06 3.87
CA SER A 329 -9.19 -2.81 3.68
C SER A 329 -9.41 -4.16 2.97
N TYR A 330 -10.67 -4.56 2.83
CA TYR A 330 -11.09 -5.80 2.20
C TYR A 330 -11.76 -5.50 0.85
N PRO A 331 -11.15 -5.86 -0.28
CA PRO A 331 -11.68 -5.52 -1.59
C PRO A 331 -13.08 -6.11 -1.83
N GLN A 332 -13.39 -7.29 -1.27
CA GLN A 332 -14.70 -7.93 -1.39
C GLN A 332 -15.86 -7.09 -0.81
N TYR A 333 -15.62 -6.34 0.27
CA TYR A 333 -16.62 -5.43 0.82
C TYR A 333 -16.95 -4.32 -0.16
N SER A 334 -15.93 -3.77 -0.80
CA SER A 334 -16.10 -2.67 -1.76
C SER A 334 -16.68 -3.15 -3.10
N ILE A 335 -16.40 -4.38 -3.51
CA ILE A 335 -17.00 -4.98 -4.72
C ILE A 335 -18.53 -5.05 -4.61
N GLY A 336 -19.08 -5.29 -3.41
CA GLY A 336 -20.53 -5.23 -3.20
C GLY A 336 -21.17 -3.88 -3.55
N TYR A 337 -20.38 -2.80 -3.60
CA TYR A 337 -20.80 -1.46 -3.99
C TYR A 337 -20.37 -1.07 -5.42
N ALA A 338 -19.57 -1.90 -6.08
CA ALA A 338 -19.03 -1.72 -7.43
C ALA A 338 -20.06 -2.09 -8.51
N GLY A 339 -21.13 -1.31 -8.65
CA GLY A 339 -22.23 -1.62 -9.58
C GLY A 339 -21.83 -1.75 -11.06
N SER A 340 -20.67 -1.20 -11.45
CA SER A 340 -20.13 -1.26 -12.82
C SER A 340 -18.95 -2.22 -12.98
N ASN A 341 -18.82 -3.24 -12.11
CA ASN A 341 -17.66 -4.15 -12.04
C ASN A 341 -16.32 -3.40 -12.04
N CYS A 342 -16.31 -2.25 -11.37
CA CYS A 342 -15.17 -1.37 -11.29
C CYS A 342 -14.86 -1.06 -9.83
N LEU A 343 -13.59 -1.07 -9.48
CA LEU A 343 -13.13 -0.79 -8.13
C LEU A 343 -12.07 0.30 -8.18
N LEU A 344 -12.16 1.27 -7.28
CA LEU A 344 -11.06 2.17 -7.01
C LEU A 344 -10.14 1.57 -5.95
N VAL A 345 -8.85 1.67 -6.21
CA VAL A 345 -7.80 1.44 -5.23
C VAL A 345 -7.20 2.80 -4.89
N CYS A 346 -7.10 3.09 -3.60
CA CYS A 346 -6.65 4.39 -3.11
C CYS A 346 -5.59 4.21 -2.03
N LEU A 347 -4.63 5.15 -1.98
CA LEU A 347 -3.82 5.38 -0.81
C LEU A 347 -4.57 6.32 0.13
N VAL A 348 -4.67 5.95 1.40
CA VAL A 348 -5.47 6.69 2.38
C VAL A 348 -4.69 6.89 3.67
N PHE A 349 -4.57 8.14 4.11
CA PHE A 349 -4.11 8.44 5.48
C PHE A 349 -5.31 8.48 6.40
N THR A 350 -5.37 7.56 7.37
CA THR A 350 -6.46 7.56 8.36
C THR A 350 -6.22 8.52 9.52
N GLY A 351 -4.97 8.96 9.70
CA GLY A 351 -4.59 9.82 10.83
C GLY A 351 -4.86 9.14 12.17
N LYS A 352 -5.35 9.90 13.15
CA LYS A 352 -5.87 9.34 14.39
C LYS A 352 -7.31 8.89 14.15
N SER A 353 -7.53 7.57 14.10
CA SER A 353 -8.84 6.99 13.83
C SER A 353 -9.67 6.77 15.10
N TYR A 354 -10.96 7.11 15.03
CA TYR A 354 -11.92 6.87 16.10
C TYR A 354 -12.67 5.54 15.85
N PRO A 355 -12.52 4.54 16.72
CA PRO A 355 -13.26 3.29 16.60
C PRO A 355 -14.69 3.45 17.12
N LEU A 356 -15.67 3.33 16.22
CA LEU A 356 -17.08 3.27 16.62
C LEU A 356 -17.39 1.92 17.24
N LYS A 357 -18.21 1.92 18.28
CA LYS A 357 -18.65 0.68 18.96
C LYS A 357 -19.94 0.10 18.36
N GLN A 358 -20.68 0.92 17.63
CA GLN A 358 -21.98 0.58 17.05
C GLN A 358 -22.25 1.48 15.84
N ILE A 359 -23.28 1.11 15.07
CA ILE A 359 -23.77 1.92 13.96
C ILE A 359 -24.35 3.24 14.52
N VAL A 360 -23.89 4.36 13.98
CA VAL A 360 -24.42 5.70 14.25
C VAL A 360 -24.54 6.44 12.92
N MET A 361 -25.74 6.38 12.34
CA MET A 361 -26.04 6.90 11.00
C MET A 361 -25.59 8.35 10.82
N GLY A 362 -24.75 8.61 9.82
CA GLY A 362 -24.38 9.95 9.40
C GLY A 362 -23.73 10.82 10.47
N CYS A 363 -23.17 10.24 11.54
CA CYS A 363 -22.54 11.00 12.60
C CYS A 363 -21.43 11.93 12.07
N PRO A 364 -21.23 13.10 12.68
CA PRO A 364 -20.11 13.97 12.33
C PRO A 364 -18.79 13.33 12.74
N LYS A 365 -17.68 13.82 12.17
CA LYS A 365 -16.33 13.44 12.60
C LYS A 365 -16.13 13.72 14.10
N GLU A 366 -15.61 12.75 14.83
CA GLU A 366 -15.31 12.88 16.25
C GLU A 366 -14.22 13.95 16.50
N PRO A 367 -14.42 14.88 17.45
CA PRO A 367 -13.42 15.88 17.80
C PRO A 367 -12.07 15.26 18.19
N GLY A 368 -10.98 15.80 17.64
CA GLY A 368 -9.63 15.29 17.89
C GLY A 368 -9.21 14.07 17.05
N TYR A 369 -10.10 13.54 16.21
CA TYR A 369 -9.83 12.45 15.28
C TYR A 369 -9.91 12.92 13.82
N ASP A 370 -9.43 12.09 12.89
CA ASP A 370 -9.37 12.41 11.45
C ASP A 370 -10.21 11.44 10.60
N SER A 371 -10.47 10.24 11.10
CA SER A 371 -11.29 9.22 10.44
C SER A 371 -12.09 8.43 11.46
N HIS A 372 -13.10 7.70 10.99
CA HIS A 372 -13.76 6.67 11.78
C HIS A 372 -13.44 5.27 11.24
N THR A 373 -13.55 4.26 12.10
CA THR A 373 -13.49 2.84 11.72
C THR A 373 -14.70 2.10 12.28
N SER A 374 -15.16 1.07 11.57
CA SER A 374 -16.22 0.19 12.03
C SER A 374 -15.83 -0.58 13.32
N PRO A 375 -16.79 -1.17 14.05
CA PRO A 375 -16.51 -1.90 15.30
C PRO A 375 -15.55 -3.07 15.16
N ASP A 376 -15.52 -3.70 13.97
CA ASP A 376 -14.61 -4.77 13.60
C ASP A 376 -13.27 -4.25 13.01
N GLY A 377 -13.02 -2.95 13.09
CA GLY A 377 -11.78 -2.31 12.67
C GLY A 377 -11.84 -1.75 11.25
N PHE A 378 -10.95 -2.20 10.38
CA PHE A 378 -10.75 -1.61 9.04
C PHE A 378 -11.62 -2.26 7.95
N SER A 379 -12.73 -2.89 8.34
CA SER A 379 -13.73 -3.37 7.36
C SER A 379 -14.43 -2.21 6.67
N GLU A 380 -14.77 -1.17 7.42
CA GLU A 380 -15.21 0.11 6.87
C GLU A 380 -14.43 1.26 7.53
N VAL A 381 -13.87 2.13 6.71
CA VAL A 381 -13.11 3.31 7.13
C VAL A 381 -13.77 4.53 6.51
N VAL A 382 -14.11 5.51 7.35
CA VAL A 382 -14.78 6.74 6.91
C VAL A 382 -13.80 7.90 6.96
N ILE A 383 -13.58 8.53 5.81
CA ILE A 383 -12.68 9.68 5.64
C ILE A 383 -13.49 10.96 5.43
N PHE A 384 -13.13 12.02 6.13
CA PHE A 384 -13.85 13.29 6.15
C PHE A 384 -13.11 14.44 5.43
N ASP A 385 -11.92 14.17 4.88
CA ASP A 385 -11.09 15.13 4.17
C ASP A 385 -10.58 14.51 2.87
N GLU A 386 -10.85 15.16 1.73
CA GLU A 386 -10.49 14.64 0.41
C GLU A 386 -8.97 14.56 0.21
N ASP A 387 -8.20 15.42 0.88
CA ASP A 387 -6.74 15.41 0.80
C ASP A 387 -6.10 14.26 1.59
N GLN A 388 -6.88 13.52 2.39
CA GLN A 388 -6.42 12.27 3.00
C GLN A 388 -6.47 11.08 2.04
N ILE A 389 -6.93 11.29 0.80
CA ILE A 389 -7.19 10.24 -0.18
C ILE A 389 -6.41 10.54 -1.46
N LEU A 390 -5.75 9.52 -2.00
CA LEU A 390 -5.16 9.54 -3.32
C LEU A 390 -5.66 8.33 -4.13
N PRO A 391 -6.57 8.53 -5.09
CA PRO A 391 -6.94 7.49 -6.04
C PRO A 391 -5.75 7.13 -6.93
N ILE A 392 -5.40 5.85 -7.01
CA ILE A 392 -4.23 5.37 -7.80
C ILE A 392 -4.64 4.46 -8.96
N TYR A 393 -5.61 3.58 -8.75
CA TYR A 393 -6.08 2.65 -9.78
C TYR A 393 -7.59 2.68 -9.93
N LYS A 394 -8.04 2.63 -11.17
CA LYS A 394 -9.39 2.19 -11.56
C LYS A 394 -9.26 0.79 -12.14
N VAL A 395 -9.87 -0.19 -11.49
CA VAL A 395 -9.72 -1.62 -11.81
C VAL A 395 -11.05 -2.16 -12.31
N LYS A 396 -11.09 -2.69 -13.53
CA LYS A 396 -12.27 -3.39 -14.08
C LYS A 396 -12.05 -4.90 -14.03
N PHE A 397 -13.03 -5.65 -13.51
CA PHE A 397 -12.90 -7.08 -13.22
C PHE A 397 -14.12 -7.91 -13.64
#